data_AF-A0A6I0HHJ0-F1
#
_entry.id   AF-A0A6I0HHJ0-F1
#
_cell.length_a   1.000
_cell.length_b   1.000
_cell.length_c   1.000
_cell.angle_alpha   90.00
_cell.angle_beta   90.00
_cell.angle_gamma   90.00
#
_symmetry.space_group_name_H-M   'P 1'
#
loop_
_entity.id
_entity.type
_entity.pdbx_description
1 polymer ?
#
loop_
_entity_poly.entity_id
_entity_poly.type
_entity_poly.pdbx_seq_one_letter_code
_entity_poly.pdbx_strand_id
1 'polypeptide(L)'
;MKNKNILVLAGIKFRSDEIEQELAKSNKFIVKWKTIWEICYSQAQRQYYAIKVYTSEDSYVSKGRFYFVNASRANEMIGSEIFID
;
A
#
# COMPACT_ATOMS: atom_id res chain seq x y z
N MET A 1 -25.25 -6.77 6.99
CA MET A 1 -24.09 -7.51 7.54
C MET A 1 -22.91 -7.32 6.59
N LYS A 2 -21.93 -6.47 6.92
CA LYS A 2 -20.71 -6.34 6.10
C LYS A 2 -19.85 -7.58 6.35
N ASN A 3 -19.71 -8.44 5.35
CA ASN A 3 -18.70 -9.50 5.37
C ASN A 3 -17.35 -8.84 5.68
N LYS A 4 -16.75 -9.18 6.82
CA LYS A 4 -15.39 -8.75 7.15
C LYS A 4 -14.42 -9.57 6.30
N ASN A 5 -14.39 -9.29 4.99
CA ASN A 5 -13.43 -9.90 4.09
C ASN A 5 -12.04 -9.39 4.48
N ILE A 6 -11.26 -10.31 5.05
CA ILE A 6 -9.85 -10.09 5.36
C ILE A 6 -9.07 -10.20 4.05
N LEU A 7 -8.35 -9.14 3.72
CA LEU A 7 -7.46 -9.04 2.57
C LEU A 7 -6.02 -9.21 3.03
N VAL A 8 -5.17 -9.77 2.17
CA VAL A 8 -3.72 -9.84 2.43
C VAL A 8 -3.00 -8.98 1.41
N LEU A 9 -2.52 -7.82 1.84
CA LEU A 9 -1.77 -6.86 1.01
C LEU A 9 -0.35 -6.75 1.53
N ALA A 10 0.66 -6.91 0.67
CA ALA A 10 2.08 -6.91 1.06
C ALA A 10 2.41 -7.93 2.19
N GLY A 11 1.63 -9.02 2.29
CA GLY A 11 1.73 -10.00 3.37
C GLY A 11 1.23 -9.50 4.74
N ILE A 12 0.37 -8.47 4.77
CA ILE A 12 -0.28 -7.92 5.96
C ILE A 12 -1.79 -8.12 5.82
N LYS A 13 -2.46 -8.51 6.91
CA LYS A 13 -3.92 -8.71 6.94
C LYS A 13 -4.62 -7.39 7.22
N PHE A 14 -5.58 -7.05 6.38
CA PHE A 14 -6.43 -5.87 6.51
C PHE A 14 -7.90 -6.24 6.39
N ARG A 15 -8.78 -5.43 6.96
CA ARG A 15 -10.18 -5.45 6.55
C ARG A 15 -10.37 -4.57 5.32
N SER A 16 -11.36 -4.90 4.50
CA SER A 16 -11.66 -4.13 3.29
C SER A 16 -12.00 -2.66 3.58
N ASP A 17 -12.67 -2.38 4.70
CA ASP A 17 -13.03 -1.01 5.12
C ASP A 17 -11.81 -0.17 5.53
N GLU A 18 -10.77 -0.79 6.08
CA GLU A 18 -9.51 -0.09 6.39
C GLU A 18 -8.82 0.39 5.10
N ILE A 19 -8.84 -0.45 4.06
CA ILE A 19 -8.25 -0.10 2.76
C ILE A 19 -9.05 1.00 2.07
N GLU A 20 -10.37 0.91 2.08
CA GLU A 20 -11.25 1.95 1.52
C GLU A 20 -11.04 3.30 2.21
N GLN A 21 -10.87 3.32 3.54
CA GLN A 21 -10.58 4.54 4.30
C GLN A 21 -9.23 5.17 3.95
N GLU A 22 -8.20 4.35 3.72
CA GLU A 22 -6.87 4.87 3.33
C GLU A 22 -6.87 5.36 1.88
N LEU A 23 -7.53 4.66 0.96
CA LEU A 23 -7.70 5.11 -0.42
C LEU A 23 -8.50 6.42 -0.51
N ALA A 24 -9.50 6.62 0.35
CA ALA A 24 -10.24 7.87 0.45
C ALA A 24 -9.38 9.07 0.90
N LYS A 25 -8.25 8.80 1.57
CA LYS A 25 -7.23 9.81 1.93
C LYS A 25 -6.13 9.96 0.88
N SER A 26 -6.32 9.36 -0.31
CA SER A 26 -5.31 9.23 -1.38
C SER A 26 -4.08 8.41 -1.01
N ASN A 27 -4.12 7.61 0.06
CA ASN A 27 -3.02 6.73 0.41
C ASN A 27 -3.09 5.43 -0.41
N LYS A 28 -2.47 5.46 -1.58
CA LYS A 28 -2.48 4.36 -2.55
C LYS A 28 -1.32 3.37 -2.37
N PHE A 29 -0.35 3.67 -1.50
CA PHE A 29 0.85 2.86 -1.32
C PHE A 29 1.00 2.33 0.10
N ILE A 30 1.53 1.12 0.22
CA ILE A 30 1.96 0.48 1.47
C ILE A 30 3.47 0.42 1.46
N VAL A 31 4.11 1.09 2.42
CA VAL A 31 5.54 1.00 2.65
C VAL A 31 5.80 -0.03 3.75
N LYS A 32 6.59 -1.07 3.45
CA LYS A 32 6.95 -2.13 4.40
C LYS A 32 8.42 -2.47 4.27
N TRP A 33 9.13 -2.35 5.39
CA TRP A 33 10.58 -2.52 5.49
C TRP A 33 11.35 -1.71 4.43
N LYS A 34 11.79 -2.33 3.33
CA LYS A 34 12.53 -1.71 2.23
C LYS A 34 11.74 -1.63 0.91
N THR A 35 10.45 -1.91 0.97
CA THR A 35 9.63 -2.15 -0.23
C THR A 35 8.36 -1.30 -0.20
N ILE A 36 8.04 -0.72 -1.35
CA ILE A 36 6.80 0.02 -1.58
C ILE A 36 5.90 -0.84 -2.47
N TRP A 37 4.64 -0.95 -2.05
CA TRP A 37 3.59 -1.69 -2.74
C TRP A 37 2.47 -0.76 -3.11
N GLU A 38 1.97 -0.84 -4.34
CA GLU A 38 0.77 -0.12 -4.78
C GLU A 38 -0.47 -0.97 -4.51
N ILE A 39 -1.52 -0.34 -3.99
CA ILE A 39 -2.83 -0.95 -3.78
C ILE A 39 -3.63 -0.80 -5.07
N CYS A 40 -4.03 -1.92 -5.64
CA CYS A 40 -4.83 -1.97 -6.86
C CYS A 40 -6.16 -2.67 -6.59
N TYR A 41 -7.16 -2.40 -7.43
CA TYR A 41 -8.46 -3.09 -7.37
C TYR A 41 -8.65 -3.95 -8.63
N SER A 42 -8.93 -5.24 -8.43
CA SER A 42 -9.29 -6.13 -9.53
C SER A 42 -10.80 -6.10 -9.73
N GLN A 43 -11.26 -5.57 -10.87
CA GLN A 43 -12.69 -5.56 -11.20
C GLN A 43 -13.24 -6.99 -11.37
N ALA A 44 -12.47 -7.89 -12.00
CA ALA A 44 -12.88 -9.26 -12.24
C ALA A 44 -13.04 -10.07 -10.95
N GLN A 45 -12.12 -9.89 -10.00
CA GLN A 45 -12.15 -10.61 -8.71
C GLN A 45 -12.89 -9.83 -7.62
N ARG A 46 -13.28 -8.58 -7.89
CA ARG A 46 -13.93 -7.66 -6.97
C ARG A 46 -13.21 -7.53 -5.62
N GLN A 47 -11.88 -7.45 -5.65
CA GLN A 47 -11.04 -7.37 -4.46
C GLN A 47 -9.80 -6.52 -4.67
N TYR A 48 -9.29 -5.94 -3.58
CA TYR A 48 -8.00 -5.25 -3.59
C TYR A 48 -6.85 -6.26 -3.54
N TYR A 49 -5.75 -5.90 -4.20
CA TYR A 49 -4.48 -6.62 -4.19
C TYR A 49 -3.33 -5.62 -4.17
N ALA A 50 -2.12 -6.09 -3.88
CA ALA A 50 -0.94 -5.25 -3.79
C ALA A 50 0.15 -5.71 -4.75
N ILE A 51 0.71 -4.77 -5.51
CA ILE A 51 1.82 -5.00 -6.44
C ILE A 51 3.06 -4.34 -5.88
N LYS A 52 4.19 -5.05 -5.90
CA LYS A 52 5.48 -4.47 -5.55
C LYS A 52 5.92 -3.52 -6.67
N VAL A 53 6.13 -2.25 -6.33
CA VAL A 53 6.51 -1.22 -7.32
C VAL A 53 7.92 -0.70 -7.13
N TYR A 54 8.47 -0.75 -5.91
CA TYR A 54 9.83 -0.31 -5.64
C TYR A 54 10.47 -1.07 -4.48
N THR A 55 11.78 -1.28 -4.54
CA THR A 55 12.58 -1.82 -3.42
C THR A 55 13.88 -1.06 -3.31
N SER A 56 14.13 -0.46 -2.15
CA SER A 56 15.38 0.22 -1.83
C SER A 56 16.44 -0.76 -1.31
N GLU A 57 17.70 -0.34 -1.37
CA GLU A 57 18.80 -0.97 -0.63
C GLU A 57 18.65 -0.71 0.88
N ASP A 58 18.27 0.51 1.24
CA ASP A 58 18.02 0.94 2.61
C ASP A 58 16.59 0.69 3.07
N SER A 59 16.39 0.57 4.39
CA SER A 59 15.06 0.41 4.95
C SER A 59 14.34 1.74 5.10
N TYR A 60 13.14 1.84 4.54
CA TYR A 60 12.20 2.94 4.80
C TYR A 60 11.68 2.93 6.22
N VAL A 61 11.44 1.73 6.75
CA VAL A 61 10.84 1.51 8.07
C VAL A 61 11.47 0.29 8.74
N SER A 62 11.40 0.25 10.07
CA SER A 62 11.87 -0.90 10.85
C SER A 62 11.10 -2.19 10.49
N LYS A 63 11.75 -3.34 10.62
CA LYS A 63 11.11 -4.66 10.38
C LYS A 63 9.84 -4.80 11.24
N GLY A 64 8.77 -5.31 10.64
CA GLY A 64 7.47 -5.50 11.29
C GLY A 64 6.57 -4.26 11.29
N ARG A 65 7.06 -3.09 10.86
CA ARG A 65 6.24 -1.88 10.69
C ARG A 65 5.86 -1.66 9.23
N PHE A 66 4.77 -0.92 9.04
CA PHE A 66 4.32 -0.45 7.73
C PHE A 66 3.60 0.89 7.86
N TYR A 67 3.52 1.63 6.75
CA TYR A 67 2.73 2.86 6.63
C TYR A 67 1.92 2.85 5.34
N PHE A 68 0.78 3.53 5.38
CA PHE A 68 0.05 3.96 4.20
C PHE A 68 0.51 5.36 3.81
N VAL A 69 0.78 5.58 2.52
CA VAL A 69 1.25 6.87 1.99
C VAL A 69 0.65 7.15 0.61
N ASN A 70 0.57 8.43 0.24
CA ASN A 70 0.21 8.89 -1.10
C ASN A 70 1.44 8.88 -2.05
N ALA A 71 1.25 9.24 -3.33
CA ALA A 71 2.33 9.21 -4.31
C ALA A 71 3.45 10.20 -3.96
N SER A 72 3.08 11.43 -3.56
CA SER A 72 4.04 12.46 -3.17
C SER A 72 4.98 11.97 -2.06
N ARG A 73 4.44 11.42 -0.97
CA ARG A 73 5.26 10.91 0.13
C ARG A 73 6.07 9.68 -0.27
N ALA A 74 5.55 8.81 -1.13
CA ALA A 74 6.32 7.68 -1.65
C ALA A 74 7.53 8.16 -2.46
N ASN A 75 7.36 9.18 -3.30
CA ASN A 75 8.43 9.80 -4.07
C ASN A 75 9.48 10.48 -3.19
N GLU A 76 9.05 11.22 -2.16
CA GLU A 76 9.96 11.79 -1.16
C GLU A 76 10.83 10.72 -0.51
N MET A 77 10.25 9.56 -0.16
CA MET A 77 10.99 8.46 0.46
C MET A 77 11.98 7.82 -0.51
N ILE A 78 11.64 7.73 -1.80
CA ILE A 78 12.55 7.23 -2.84
C ILE A 78 13.66 8.25 -3.15
N GLY A 79 13.37 9.55 -2.99
CA GLY A 79 14.23 10.63 -3.48
C GLY A 79 14.12 10.84 -4.99
N SER A 80 12.99 10.46 -5.60
CA SER A 80 12.72 10.62 -7.03
C SER A 80 11.22 10.67 -7.31
N GLU A 81 10.81 11.46 -8.31
CA GLU A 81 9.41 11.59 -8.73
C GLU A 81 9.03 10.47 -9.71
N ILE A 82 8.69 9.30 -9.18
CA ILE A 82 8.36 8.11 -9.99
C ILE A 82 6.85 7.91 -10.10
N PHE A 83 6.11 8.19 -9.01
CA PHE A 83 4.67 7.97 -8.91
C PHE A 83 3.88 9.27 -9.07
N ILE A 84 2.68 9.18 -9.63
CA ILE A 84 1.78 10.31 -9.88
C ILE A 84 0.50 10.07 -9.07
N ASP A 85 -0.04 11.13 -8.46
CA ASP A 85 -1.29 11.07 -7.69
C ASP A 85 -2.55 11.01 -8.56
#